data_AF-A0A963Z5F7-F1
#
_entry.id   AF-A0A963Z5F7-F1
#
_cell.length_a   1.000
_cell.length_b   1.000
_cell.length_c   1.000
_cell.angle_alpha   90.00
_cell.angle_beta   90.00
_cell.angle_gamma   90.00
#
_symmetry.space_group_name_H-M   'P 1'
#
loop_
_entity.id
_entity.type
_entity.pdbx_description
1 polymer ?
#
loop_
_entity_poly.entity_id
_entity_poly.type
_entity_poly.pdbx_seq_one_letter_code
_entity_poly.pdbx_strand_id
1 'polypeptide(L)' 'MEIHSSVTLKRVMDAANRRLTTLDDPGLCLHCGADAEGVEPDAQEYECEICGESGVYGAEEILMRLELP' A
#
# COMPACT_ATOMS: atom_id res chain seq x y z
N MET A 1 4.70 -14.24 0.94
CA MET A 1 4.73 -13.11 -0.03
C MET A 1 5.93 -12.27 0.35
N GLU A 2 6.86 -12.01 -0.56
CA GLU A 2 7.98 -11.12 -0.25
C GLU A 2 7.50 -9.67 -0.43
N ILE A 3 7.42 -8.95 0.69
CA ILE A 3 7.12 -7.51 0.69
C ILE A 3 8.44 -6.77 0.56
N HIS A 4 8.49 -5.82 -0.38
CA HIS A 4 9.67 -4.98 -0.58
C HIS A 4 10.07 -4.28 0.72
N SER A 5 11.36 -4.27 1.03
CA SER A 5 11.88 -3.83 2.34
C SER A 5 11.56 -2.39 2.73
N SER A 6 11.23 -1.54 1.76
CA SER A 6 10.78 -0.15 2.01
C SER A 6 9.31 -0.03 2.42
N VAL A 7 8.51 -1.09 2.29
CA VAL A 7 7.11 -1.13 2.76
C VAL A 7 7.11 -1.59 4.22
N THR A 8 7.55 -0.69 5.09
CA THR A 8 7.60 -0.94 6.54
C THR A 8 6.24 -0.69 7.19
N LEU A 9 5.97 -1.34 8.32
CA LEU A 9 4.75 -1.12 9.11
C LEU A 9 4.51 0.38 9.38
N LYS A 10 5.54 1.11 9.82
CA LYS A 10 5.42 2.55 10.07
C LYS A 10 4.95 3.32 8.84
N ARG A 11 5.52 3.04 7.66
CA ARG A 11 5.16 3.72 6.41
C ARG A 11 3.71 3.41 5.99
N VAL A 12 3.28 2.17 6.21
CA VAL A 12 1.89 1.74 5.95
C VAL A 12 0.92 2.41 6.92
N MET A 13 1.26 2.48 8.22
CA MET A 13 0.46 3.20 9.23
C MET A 13 0.35 4.69 8.91
N ASP A 14 1.45 5.33 8.50
CA ASP A 14 1.45 6.74 8.10
C ASP A 14 0.53 6.95 6.88
N ALA A 15 0.56 6.05 5.89
CA ALA A 15 -0.33 6.09 4.72
C ALA A 15 -1.80 5.91 5.11
N ALA A 16 -2.14 4.89 5.91
CA ALA A 16 -3.51 4.67 6.39
C ALA A 16 -4.02 5.87 7.21
N ASN A 17 -3.17 6.48 8.04
CA ASN A 17 -3.53 7.67 8.80
C ASN A 17 -3.76 8.89 7.89
N ARG A 18 -2.96 9.07 6.82
CA ARG A 18 -3.21 10.14 5.83
C ARG A 18 -4.56 9.97 5.17
N ARG A 19 -4.96 8.76 4.80
CA ARG A 19 -6.30 8.50 4.27
C ARG A 19 -7.42 8.93 5.23
N LEU A 20 -7.26 8.65 6.52
CA LEU A 20 -8.26 9.01 7.54
C LEU A 20 -8.30 10.50 7.89
N THR A 21 -7.24 11.25 7.62
CA THR A 21 -7.08 12.64 8.09
C THR A 21 -7.03 13.67 6.96
N THR A 22 -7.02 13.22 5.71
CA THR A 22 -6.93 14.05 4.51
C THR A 22 -7.89 13.54 3.42
N LEU A 23 -7.74 14.03 2.18
CA LEU A 23 -8.46 13.53 1.00
C LEU A 23 -7.57 12.61 0.14
N ASP A 24 -6.45 12.14 0.69
CA ASP A 24 -5.54 11.22 0.04
C ASP A 24 -6.11 9.80 0.05
N ASP A 25 -5.91 9.04 -1.02
CA ASP A 25 -6.26 7.61 -1.14
C ASP A 25 -4.98 6.85 -1.52
N PRO A 26 -4.09 6.57 -0.54
CA PRO A 26 -2.76 6.05 -0.79
C PRO A 26 -2.74 4.52 -0.91
N GLY A 27 -1.98 4.03 -1.88
CA GLY A 27 -1.56 2.64 -2.00
C GLY A 27 -0.05 2.51 -2.04
N LEU A 28 0.46 1.29 -1.85
CA LEU A 28 1.88 0.98 -2.04
C LEU A 28 2.05 -0.29 -2.88
N CYS A 29 3.07 -0.29 -3.73
CA CYS A 29 3.49 -1.49 -4.42
C CYS A 29 4.31 -2.42 -3.50
N LEU A 30 3.86 -3.65 -3.27
CA LEU A 30 4.57 -4.65 -2.48
C LEU A 30 5.82 -5.22 -3.17
N HIS A 31 5.96 -5.05 -4.49
CA HIS A 31 7.12 -5.56 -5.24
C HIS A 31 8.30 -4.57 -5.30
N CYS A 32 8.03 -3.29 -5.57
CA CYS A 32 9.07 -2.27 -5.72
C CYS A 32 9.07 -1.19 -4.62
N GLY A 33 8.01 -1.13 -3.80
CA GLY A 33 7.88 -0.17 -2.71
C GLY A 33 7.53 1.26 -3.14
N ALA A 34 7.15 1.47 -4.42
CA ALA A 34 6.63 2.74 -4.91
C ALA A 34 5.28 3.08 -4.27
N ASP A 35 5.03 4.37 -4.09
CA ASP A 35 3.71 4.90 -3.70
C ASP A 35 2.78 4.91 -4.92
N ALA A 36 1.48 4.78 -4.67
CA ALA A 36 0.41 4.93 -5.64
C ALA A 36 -0.70 5.82 -5.04
N GLU A 37 -1.38 6.59 -5.89
CA GLU A 37 -2.42 7.54 -5.50
C GLU A 37 -3.78 7.12 -6.06
N GLY A 38 -4.88 7.52 -5.41
CA GLY A 38 -6.23 7.18 -5.84
C GLY A 38 -6.57 5.69 -5.70
N VAL A 39 -5.93 5.01 -4.75
CA VAL A 39 -6.05 3.58 -4.51
C VAL A 39 -7.06 3.32 -3.40
N GLU A 40 -8.09 2.53 -3.69
CA GLU A 40 -9.08 2.13 -2.69
C GLU A 40 -8.42 1.42 -1.50
N PRO A 41 -8.93 1.60 -0.26
CA PRO A 41 -8.32 1.01 0.94
C PRO A 41 -8.24 -0.53 0.90
N ASP A 42 -9.15 -1.17 0.16
CA ASP A 42 -9.26 -2.61 -0.05
C ASP A 42 -8.72 -3.07 -1.42
N ALA A 43 -8.09 -2.17 -2.18
CA ALA A 43 -7.50 -2.52 -3.47
C ALA A 43 -6.43 -3.61 -3.31
N GLN A 44 -6.43 -4.54 -4.26
CA GLN A 44 -5.50 -5.67 -4.30
C GLN A 44 -5.00 -5.86 -5.73
N GLU A 45 -3.68 -6.05 -5.87
CA GLU A 45 -3.03 -6.47 -7.12
C GLU A 45 -3.25 -5.51 -8.30
N TYR A 46 -3.39 -4.22 -8.01
CA TYR A 46 -3.40 -3.21 -9.07
C TYR A 46 -2.03 -3.16 -9.75
N GLU A 47 -2.02 -2.89 -11.06
CA GLU A 47 -0.78 -2.74 -11.82
C GLU A 47 0.00 -1.53 -11.31
N CYS A 48 1.27 -1.73 -10.98
CA CYS A 48 2.15 -0.64 -10.56
C CYS A 48 2.66 0.13 -11.77
N GLU A 49 2.39 1.43 -11.84
CA GLU A 49 2.88 2.30 -12.91
C GLU A 49 4.42 2.44 -12.95
N ILE A 50 5.12 2.03 -11.88
CA ILE A 50 6.58 2.14 -11.76
C ILE A 50 7.31 0.86 -12.16
N CYS A 51 6.84 -0.32 -11.75
CA CYS A 51 7.50 -1.60 -12.06
C CYS A 51 6.72 -2.52 -12.99
N GLY A 52 5.46 -2.20 -13.32
CA GLY A 52 4.59 -3.00 -14.20
C GLY A 52 4.02 -4.27 -13.58
N GLU A 53 4.36 -4.58 -12.32
CA GLU A 53 3.84 -5.76 -11.61
C GLU A 53 2.48 -5.46 -10.97
N SER A 54 1.62 -6.48 -10.87
CA SER A 54 0.34 -6.45 -10.13
C SER A 54 0.56 -6.44 -8.61
N GLY A 55 1.16 -5.37 -8.12
CA GLY A 55 1.66 -5.28 -6.75
C GLY A 55 1.11 -4.12 -5.92
N VAL A 56 0.24 -3.26 -6.46
CA VAL A 56 -0.33 -2.13 -5.70
C VAL A 56 -1.50 -2.60 -4.85
N TYR A 57 -1.45 -2.28 -3.57
CA TYR A 57 -2.49 -2.56 -2.58
C TYR A 57 -2.82 -1.27 -1.81
N GLY A 58 -4.07 -1.16 -1.35
CA GLY A 58 -4.49 -0.08 -0.45
C GLY A 58 -3.76 -0.12 0.89
N ALA A 59 -3.52 1.04 1.50
CA ALA A 59 -2.76 1.12 2.75
C ALA A 59 -3.37 0.26 3.88
N GLU A 60 -4.69 0.24 4.03
CA GLU A 60 -5.40 -0.58 5.02
C GLU A 60 -5.31 -2.08 4.75
N GLU A 61 -5.42 -2.50 3.49
CA GLU A 61 -5.21 -3.89 3.09
C GLU A 61 -3.79 -4.38 3.45
N ILE A 62 -2.78 -3.54 3.20
CA ILE A 62 -1.41 -3.87 3.59
C ILE A 62 -1.29 -3.95 5.12
N LEU A 63 -1.91 -3.02 5.86
CA LEU A 63 -1.90 -3.03 7.32
C LEU A 63 -2.52 -4.31 7.88
N MET A 64 -3.67 -4.74 7.35
CA MET A 64 -4.32 -5.99 7.72
C MET A 64 -3.40 -7.20 7.50
N ARG A 65 -2.68 -7.25 6.37
CA ARG A 65 -1.73 -8.33 6.08
C ARG A 65 -0.51 -8.34 6.99
N LEU A 66 -0.10 -7.19 7.54
CA LEU A 66 1.05 -7.08 8.43
C LEU A 66 0.69 -7.32 9.91
N GLU A 67 -0.53 -7.01 10.34
CA GLU A 67 -0.95 -7.07 11.74
C GLU A 67 -1.86 -8.25 12.10
N LEU A 68 -2.45 -8.95 11.13
CA LEU A 68 -3.29 -10.13 11.40
C LEU A 68 -2.47 -11.43 11.25
N PRO A 69 -2.53 -12.34 12.24
CA PRO A 69 -1.80 -13.61 12.25
C PRO A 69 -2.28 -14.61 11.19
#